data_AF-A0A932K2A0-F1
#
_entry.id   AF-A0A932K2A0-F1
#
_cell.length_a   1.000
_cell.length_b   1.000
_cell.length_c   1.000
_cell.angle_alpha   90.00
_cell.angle_beta   90.00
_cell.angle_gamma   90.00
#
_symmetry.space_group_name_H-M   'P 1'
#
loop_
_entity.id
_entity.type
_entity.pdbx_description
1 polymer ?
#
loop_
_entity_poly.entity_id
_entity_poly.type
_entity_poly.pdbx_seq_one_letter_code
_entity_poly.pdbx_strand_id
1 'polypeptide(L)'
;MKNYKPSLITLKNDFHGVLNGTWSLAKMVVWWLLIGVLLASIASTYIPHEFFSKYMGPTLLGLVVTLALATAIEICSEGSAPLAFEVYKQTNAFGNSFTLLTGGVVTDYTEIGLIWSNIGKKAAIWLPIVTVPQVLLIGYLFNILVK
;
A
#
# COMPACT_ATOMS: atom_id res chain seq x y z
N MET A 1 -29.07 -2.21 -14.24
CA MET A 1 -28.51 -2.43 -15.60
C MET A 1 -29.51 -2.98 -16.64
N LYS A 2 -30.78 -3.28 -16.30
CA LYS A 2 -31.75 -3.90 -17.25
C LYS A 2 -32.29 -3.00 -18.38
N ASN A 3 -31.91 -1.72 -18.45
CA ASN A 3 -32.38 -0.74 -19.45
C ASN A 3 -31.24 -0.08 -20.27
N TYR A 4 -30.07 -0.72 -20.37
CA TYR A 4 -29.00 -0.20 -21.23
C TYR A 4 -29.29 -0.56 -22.69
N LYS A 5 -29.65 0.44 -23.51
CA LYS A 5 -29.80 0.29 -24.95
C LYS A 5 -28.50 0.70 -25.62
N PRO A 6 -27.70 -0.24 -26.16
CA PRO A 6 -26.48 0.09 -26.88
C PRO A 6 -26.86 0.87 -28.14
N SER A 7 -26.55 2.16 -28.13
CA SER A 7 -26.71 3.09 -29.25
C SER A 7 -25.38 3.83 -29.41
N LEU A 8 -25.01 4.22 -30.64
CA LEU A 8 -23.76 4.94 -30.91
C LEU A 8 -23.65 6.25 -30.12
N ILE A 9 -24.78 6.87 -29.77
CA ILE A 9 -24.83 8.08 -28.95
C ILE A 9 -24.57 7.75 -27.47
N THR A 10 -25.17 6.67 -26.95
CA THR A 10 -24.89 6.16 -25.60
C THR A 10 -23.44 5.71 -25.46
N LEU A 11 -22.89 5.05 -26.47
CA LEU A 11 -21.48 4.62 -26.50
C LEU A 11 -20.52 5.80 -26.45
N LYS A 12 -20.81 6.89 -27.18
CA LYS A 12 -20.01 8.12 -27.14
C LYS A 12 -20.06 8.79 -25.76
N ASN A 13 -21.23 8.82 -25.13
CA ASN A 13 -21.41 9.40 -23.79
C ASN A 13 -20.72 8.55 -22.72
N ASP A 14 -20.80 7.22 -22.80
CA ASP A 14 -20.11 6.30 -21.91
C ASP A 14 -18.60 6.41 -22.06
N PHE A 15 -18.10 6.48 -23.30
CA PHE A 15 -16.67 6.68 -23.55
C PHE A 15 -16.17 8.00 -22.96
N HIS A 16 -16.94 9.08 -23.12
CA HIS A 16 -16.61 10.37 -22.51
C HIS A 16 -16.69 10.34 -20.98
N GLY A 17 -17.64 9.58 -20.42
CA GLY A 17 -17.76 9.35 -18.97
C GLY A 17 -16.56 8.59 -18.41
N VAL A 18 -16.14 7.53 -19.09
CA VAL A 18 -14.94 6.76 -18.74
C VAL A 18 -13.70 7.65 -18.83
N LEU A 19 -13.53 8.41 -19.91
CA LEU A 19 -12.36 9.29 -20.08
C LEU A 19 -12.26 10.33 -18.95
N ASN A 20 -13.39 10.94 -18.59
CA ASN A 20 -13.46 11.91 -17.49
C ASN A 20 -13.15 11.26 -16.14
N GLY A 21 -13.67 10.06 -15.89
CA GLY A 21 -13.38 9.29 -14.69
C GLY A 21 -11.90 8.93 -14.58
N THR A 22 -11.32 8.40 -15.66
CA THR A 22 -9.88 8.09 -15.75
C THR A 22 -9.03 9.33 -15.52
N TRP A 23 -9.38 10.47 -16.11
CA TRP A 23 -8.63 11.73 -15.93
C TRP A 23 -8.65 12.21 -14.48
N SER A 24 -9.82 12.12 -13.81
CA SER A 24 -9.95 12.49 -12.40
C SER A 24 -9.11 11.58 -11.50
N LEU A 25 -9.17 10.27 -11.73
CA LEU A 25 -8.43 9.29 -10.94
C LEU A 25 -6.91 9.45 -11.16
N ALA A 26 -6.48 9.62 -12.42
CA ALA A 26 -5.08 9.84 -12.75
C ALA A 26 -4.52 11.09 -12.05
N LYS A 27 -5.28 12.19 -12.01
CA LYS A 27 -4.86 13.41 -11.32
C LYS A 27 -4.62 13.18 -9.82
N MET A 28 -5.50 12.41 -9.18
CA MET A 28 -5.36 12.04 -7.77
C MET A 28 -4.15 11.13 -7.53
N VAL A 29 -4.00 10.06 -8.32
CA VAL A 29 -2.92 9.07 -8.18
C VAL A 29 -1.55 9.68 -8.47
N VAL A 30 -1.42 10.46 -9.55
CA VAL A 30 -0.13 11.07 -9.95
C VAL A 30 0.38 12.01 -8.86
N TRP A 31 -0.50 12.77 -8.21
CA TRP A 31 -0.10 13.67 -7.12
C TRP A 31 0.51 12.90 -5.94
N TRP A 32 -0.14 11.84 -5.50
CA TRP A 32 0.36 10.99 -4.41
C TRP A 32 1.60 10.19 -4.80
N LEU A 33 1.68 9.73 -6.05
CA LEU A 33 2.86 9.06 -6.58
C LEU A 33 4.07 9.98 -6.56
N LEU A 34 3.93 11.25 -6.96
CA LEU A 34 5.00 12.24 -6.91
C LEU A 34 5.50 12.46 -5.47
N ILE A 35 4.59 12.52 -4.49
CA ILE A 35 4.97 12.60 -3.07
C ILE A 35 5.73 11.34 -2.64
N GLY A 36 5.27 10.16 -3.03
CA GLY A 36 5.95 8.88 -2.75
C GLY A 36 7.36 8.82 -3.34
N VAL A 37 7.54 9.24 -4.60
CA VAL A 37 8.84 9.32 -5.26
C VAL A 37 9.76 10.34 -4.58
N LEU A 38 9.22 11.50 -4.19
CA LEU A 38 9.99 12.52 -3.48
C LEU A 38 10.50 11.97 -2.13
N LEU A 39 9.62 11.35 -1.35
CA LEU A 39 9.98 10.74 -0.07
C LEU A 39 11.00 9.60 -0.25
N ALA A 40 10.80 8.73 -1.25
CA ALA A 40 11.74 7.67 -1.57
C ALA A 40 13.12 8.24 -1.97
N SER A 41 13.16 9.32 -2.77
CA SER A 41 14.41 9.96 -3.21
C SER A 41 15.16 10.60 -2.04
N ILE A 42 14.45 11.28 -1.13
CA ILE A 42 15.01 11.86 0.09
C ILE A 42 15.54 10.74 0.99
N ALA A 43 14.74 9.70 1.22
CA ALA A 43 15.15 8.55 2.02
C ALA A 43 16.40 7.88 1.43
N SER A 44 16.46 7.72 0.11
CA SER A 44 17.62 7.16 -0.61
C SER A 44 18.89 7.99 -0.44
N THR A 45 18.77 9.31 -0.41
CA THR A 45 19.92 10.22 -0.38
C THR A 45 20.44 10.46 1.03
N TYR A 46 19.55 10.57 2.03
CA TYR A 46 19.90 10.98 3.38
C TYR A 46 20.03 9.82 4.38
N ILE A 47 19.39 8.67 4.14
CA ILE A 47 19.45 7.52 5.05
C ILE A 47 20.51 6.54 4.54
N PRO A 48 21.54 6.22 5.34
CA PRO A 48 22.60 5.31 4.91
C PRO A 48 22.07 3.87 4.75
N HIS A 49 22.62 3.14 3.78
CA HIS A 49 22.25 1.77 3.47
C HIS A 49 22.31 0.83 4.69
N GLU A 50 23.29 1.02 5.59
CA GLU A 50 23.38 0.22 6.82
C GLU A 50 22.14 0.36 7.71
N PHE A 51 21.51 1.53 7.74
CA PHE A 51 20.30 1.76 8.51
C PHE A 51 19.12 0.98 7.92
N PHE A 52 18.95 1.01 6.60
CA PHE A 52 17.96 0.21 5.90
C PHE A 52 18.18 -1.29 6.13
N SER A 53 19.40 -1.77 5.95
CA SER A 53 19.72 -3.19 6.15
C SER A 53 19.52 -3.64 7.61
N LYS A 54 19.80 -2.77 8.59
CA LYS A 54 19.67 -3.09 10.01
C LYS A 54 18.22 -3.09 10.49
N TYR A 55 17.41 -2.12 10.07
CA TYR A 55 16.04 -1.93 10.57
C TYR A 55 14.95 -2.42 9.62
N MET A 56 15.26 -2.57 8.34
CA MET A 56 14.34 -3.01 7.28
C MET A 56 14.95 -4.12 6.42
N GLY A 57 15.94 -4.84 6.95
CA GLY A 57 16.50 -6.02 6.29
C GLY A 57 15.59 -7.25 6.34
N PRO A 58 16.01 -8.37 5.72
CA PRO A 58 15.23 -9.61 5.59
C PRO A 58 15.19 -10.42 6.91
N THR A 59 14.79 -9.77 8.00
CA THR A 59 14.66 -10.36 9.34
C THR A 59 13.24 -10.16 9.85
N LEU A 60 12.82 -10.99 10.81
CA LEU A 60 11.50 -10.84 11.43
C LEU A 60 11.34 -9.47 12.11
N LEU A 61 12.40 -8.97 12.76
CA LEU A 61 12.42 -7.63 13.35
C LEU A 61 12.28 -6.56 12.25
N GLY A 62 12.96 -6.75 11.12
CA GLY A 62 12.84 -5.85 9.97
C GLY A 62 11.43 -5.77 9.39
N LEU A 63 10.72 -6.90 9.30
CA LEU A 63 9.32 -6.94 8.87
C LEU A 63 8.40 -6.19 9.83
N VAL A 64 8.55 -6.39 11.14
CA VAL A 64 7.73 -5.71 12.15
C VAL A 64 7.98 -4.20 12.13
N VAL A 65 9.25 -3.77 12.03
CA VAL A 65 9.60 -2.34 11.91
C VAL A 65 9.02 -1.74 10.62
N THR A 66 9.11 -2.48 9.52
CA THR A 66 8.55 -2.04 8.24
C THR A 66 7.04 -1.88 8.30
N LEU A 67 6.34 -2.82 8.94
CA LEU A 67 4.89 -2.74 9.16
C LEU A 67 4.52 -1.54 10.06
N ALA A 68 5.27 -1.34 11.15
CA ALA A 68 5.05 -0.20 12.05
C ALA A 68 5.23 1.13 11.32
N LEU A 69 6.24 1.23 10.46
CA LEU A 69 6.44 2.42 9.63
C LEU A 69 5.29 2.59 8.63
N ALA A 70 4.89 1.53 7.92
CA ALA A 70 3.78 1.58 6.97
C ALA A 70 2.48 2.08 7.62
N THR A 71 2.22 1.59 8.84
CA THR A 71 1.09 1.99 9.67
C THR A 71 1.19 3.45 10.13
N ALA A 72 2.38 3.94 10.47
CA ALA A 72 2.56 5.30 10.95
C ALA A 72 2.47 6.35 9.84
N ILE A 73 3.02 6.05 8.66
CA ILE A 73 3.00 7.00 7.54
C ILE A 73 1.62 6.98 6.84
N GLU A 74 0.89 5.85 6.89
CA GLU A 74 -0.45 5.68 6.33
C GLU A 74 -0.57 6.31 4.93
N ILE A 75 0.27 5.85 4.00
CA ILE A 75 0.24 6.31 2.61
C ILE A 75 -0.77 5.45 1.84
N CYS A 76 -1.55 6.09 0.96
CA CYS A 76 -2.35 5.38 -0.04
C CYS A 76 -1.48 4.38 -0.84
N SER A 77 -2.07 3.24 -1.21
CA SER A 77 -1.36 2.12 -1.86
C SER A 77 -0.52 2.54 -3.07
N GLU A 78 -0.96 3.54 -3.82
CA GLU A 78 -0.28 4.04 -5.00
C GLU A 78 0.98 4.85 -4.67
N GLY A 79 0.99 5.57 -3.54
CA GLY A 79 2.11 6.38 -3.09
C GLY A 79 3.16 5.59 -2.33
N SER A 80 2.79 4.43 -1.75
CA SER A 80 3.73 3.55 -1.03
C SER A 80 4.59 2.70 -1.97
N ALA A 81 4.20 2.53 -3.24
CA ALA A 81 4.93 1.70 -4.20
C ALA A 81 6.36 2.17 -4.53
N PRO A 82 6.63 3.46 -4.81
CA PRO A 82 8.00 3.94 -4.99
C PRO A 82 8.86 3.76 -3.74
N LEU A 83 8.27 3.93 -2.55
CA LEU A 83 8.97 3.77 -1.28
C LEU A 83 9.30 2.29 -1.00
N ALA A 84 8.35 1.39 -1.26
CA ALA A 84 8.56 -0.05 -1.17
C ALA A 84 9.68 -0.51 -2.12
N PHE A 85 9.72 0.02 -3.34
CA PHE A 85 10.80 -0.27 -4.28
C PHE A 85 12.17 0.21 -3.77
N GLU A 86 12.24 1.38 -3.15
CA GLU A 86 13.49 1.87 -2.58
C GLU A 86 13.96 0.99 -1.40
N VAL A 87 13.04 0.54 -0.53
CA VAL A 87 13.36 -0.43 0.53
C VAL A 87 13.91 -1.73 -0.07
N TYR A 88 13.28 -2.25 -1.13
CA TYR A 88 13.78 -3.44 -1.82
C TYR A 88 15.20 -3.21 -2.35
N LYS A 89 15.42 -2.09 -3.05
CA LYS A 89 16.70 -1.75 -3.67
C LYS A 89 17.83 -1.63 -2.64
N GLN A 90 17.53 -1.14 -1.43
CA GLN A 90 18.53 -0.97 -0.38
C GLN A 90 18.74 -2.17 0.54
N THR A 91 17.82 -3.14 0.56
CA THR A 91 17.90 -4.25 1.52
C THR A 91 17.89 -5.62 0.86
N ASN A 92 17.54 -5.68 -0.43
CA ASN A 92 17.16 -6.88 -1.17
C ASN A 92 16.09 -7.72 -0.44
N ALA A 93 15.32 -7.12 0.48
CA ALA A 93 14.26 -7.80 1.24
C ALA A 93 12.91 -7.59 0.56
N PHE A 94 12.54 -8.53 -0.32
CA PHE A 94 11.25 -8.46 -1.03
C PHE A 94 10.05 -8.52 -0.07
N GLY A 95 10.15 -9.32 0.99
CA GLY A 95 9.12 -9.45 2.01
C GLY A 95 8.82 -8.14 2.73
N ASN A 96 9.83 -7.33 3.01
CA ASN A 96 9.65 -6.03 3.66
C ASN A 96 8.94 -5.03 2.74
N SER A 97 9.26 -5.09 1.45
CA SER A 97 8.61 -4.26 0.44
C SER A 97 7.14 -4.64 0.29
N PHE A 98 6.84 -5.94 0.27
CA PHE A 98 5.47 -6.45 0.32
C PHE A 98 4.73 -5.98 1.58
N THR A 99 5.34 -6.12 2.76
CA THR A 99 4.76 -5.68 4.03
C THR A 99 4.50 -4.17 4.06
N LEU A 100 5.36 -3.35 3.45
CA LEU A 100 5.14 -1.91 3.34
C LEU A 100 3.92 -1.57 2.46
N LEU A 101 3.75 -2.30 1.35
CA LEU A 101 2.62 -2.12 0.43
C LEU A 101 1.28 -2.53 1.07
N THR A 102 1.25 -3.68 1.74
CA THR A 102 0.02 -4.21 2.35
C THR A 102 -0.27 -3.63 3.72
N GLY A 103 0.75 -3.05 4.37
CA GLY A 103 0.67 -2.49 5.72
C GLY A 103 -0.49 -1.52 5.85
N GLY A 104 -0.57 -0.54 4.94
CA GLY A 104 -1.63 0.46 4.94
C GLY A 104 -3.04 -0.13 4.88
N VAL A 105 -3.26 -1.28 4.23
CA VAL A 105 -4.58 -1.91 4.15
C VAL A 105 -4.91 -2.68 5.43
N VAL A 106 -3.93 -3.34 6.05
CA VAL A 106 -4.17 -4.17 7.24
C VAL A 106 -4.21 -3.38 8.53
N THR A 107 -3.71 -2.14 8.53
CA THR A 107 -3.73 -1.25 9.70
C THR A 107 -4.46 0.08 9.45
N ASP A 108 -5.23 0.21 8.36
CA ASP A 108 -6.00 1.42 8.04
C ASP A 108 -6.92 1.82 9.20
N TYR A 109 -6.58 2.91 9.89
CA TYR A 109 -7.35 3.36 11.05
C TYR A 109 -8.73 3.90 10.65
N THR A 110 -8.85 4.43 9.44
CA THR A 110 -10.11 4.94 8.90
C THR A 110 -11.06 3.79 8.55
N GLU A 111 -10.54 2.72 7.95
CA GLU A 111 -11.31 1.51 7.66
C GLU A 111 -11.75 0.82 8.96
N ILE A 112 -10.82 0.63 9.90
CA ILE A 112 -11.12 0.05 11.21
C ILE A 112 -12.18 0.87 11.95
N GLY A 113 -12.09 2.21 11.90
CA GLY A 113 -13.08 3.13 12.48
C GLY A 113 -14.46 3.01 11.83
N LEU A 114 -14.52 2.90 10.50
CA LEU A 114 -15.77 2.70 9.77
C LEU A 114 -16.41 1.35 10.09
N ILE A 115 -15.64 0.27 10.18
CA ILE A 115 -16.12 -1.06 10.57
C ILE A 115 -16.63 -1.04 12.01
N TRP A 116 -15.93 -0.33 12.90
CA TRP A 116 -16.34 -0.20 14.30
C TRP A 116 -17.72 0.45 14.42
N SER A 117 -17.98 1.51 13.65
CA SER A 117 -19.25 2.23 13.68
C SER A 117 -20.38 1.52 12.94
N ASN A 118 -20.11 0.82 11.83
CA ASN A 118 -21.14 0.26 10.95
C ASN A 118 -21.44 -1.22 11.19
N ILE A 119 -20.44 -2.02 11.56
CA ILE A 119 -20.56 -3.49 11.68
C ILE A 119 -20.46 -3.88 13.16
N GLY A 120 -19.49 -3.32 13.87
CA GLY A 120 -19.35 -3.47 15.31
C GLY A 120 -17.92 -3.73 15.77
N LYS A 121 -17.69 -3.48 17.07
CA LYS A 121 -16.35 -3.51 17.70
C LYS A 121 -15.61 -4.83 17.51
N LYS A 122 -16.33 -5.96 17.55
CA LYS A 122 -15.72 -7.28 17.37
C LYS A 122 -15.09 -7.40 15.98
N ALA A 123 -15.82 -7.06 14.92
CA ALA A 123 -15.31 -7.13 13.56
C ALA A 123 -14.10 -6.20 13.36
N ALA A 124 -14.18 -4.97 13.88
CA ALA A 124 -13.11 -3.98 13.77
C ALA A 124 -11.79 -4.43 14.43
N ILE A 125 -11.87 -5.12 15.57
CA ILE A 125 -10.69 -5.65 16.28
C ILE A 125 -10.18 -6.95 15.65
N TRP A 126 -11.08 -7.82 15.20
CA TRP A 126 -10.70 -9.10 14.58
C TRP A 126 -9.97 -8.92 13.24
N LEU A 127 -10.27 -7.85 12.51
CA LEU A 127 -9.62 -7.57 11.22
C LEU A 127 -8.09 -7.50 11.34
N PRO A 128 -7.48 -6.54 12.07
CA PRO A 128 -6.02 -6.47 12.19
C PRO A 128 -5.43 -7.68 12.91
N ILE A 129 -6.15 -8.29 13.86
CA ILE A 129 -5.68 -9.50 14.57
C ILE A 129 -5.44 -10.67 13.62
N VAL A 130 -6.27 -10.81 12.58
CA VAL A 130 -6.13 -11.89 11.60
C VAL A 130 -5.19 -11.49 10.47
N THR A 131 -5.31 -10.27 9.95
CA THR A 131 -4.60 -9.84 8.74
C THR A 131 -3.13 -9.51 9.01
N VAL A 132 -2.78 -8.93 10.16
CA VAL A 132 -1.38 -8.58 10.49
C VAL A 132 -0.49 -9.82 10.56
N PRO A 133 -0.84 -10.90 11.30
CA PRO A 133 -0.04 -12.12 11.31
C PRO A 133 0.08 -12.76 9.92
N GLN A 134 -0.97 -12.70 9.10
CA GLN A 134 -0.95 -13.22 7.73
C GLN A 134 0.05 -12.47 6.86
N VAL A 135 0.05 -11.13 6.90
CA VAL A 135 1.01 -10.30 6.16
C VAL A 135 2.44 -10.56 6.63
N LEU A 136 2.67 -10.64 7.95
CA LEU A 136 4.01 -10.93 8.48
C LEU A 136 4.49 -12.33 8.09
N LEU A 137 3.61 -13.33 8.11
CA LEU A 137 3.93 -14.69 7.69
C LEU A 137 4.30 -14.73 6.20
N ILE A 138 3.51 -14.10 5.34
CA ILE A 138 3.77 -14.03 3.89
C ILE A 138 5.04 -13.24 3.61
N GLY A 139 5.25 -12.09 4.27
CA GLY A 139 6.47 -11.29 4.14
C GLY A 139 7.71 -12.08 4.57
N TYR A 140 7.61 -12.86 5.65
CA TYR A 140 8.70 -13.74 6.09
C TYR A 140 8.99 -14.84 5.07
N LEU A 141 7.95 -15.48 4.54
CA LEU A 141 8.10 -16.47 3.47
C LEU A 141 8.76 -15.85 2.23
N PHE A 142 8.38 -14.64 1.85
CA PHE A 142 9.01 -13.94 0.73
C PHE A 142 10.48 -13.63 0.95
N ASN A 143 10.88 -13.22 2.15
CA ASN A 143 12.30 -13.02 2.47
C ASN A 143 13.14 -14.30 2.38
N ILE A 144 12.51 -15.47 2.51
CA ILE A 144 13.19 -16.78 2.36
C ILE A 144 13.18 -17.26 0.91
N LEU A 145 12.04 -17.13 0.23
CA LEU A 145 11.81 -17.69 -1.11
C LEU A 145 12.37 -16.80 -2.23
N VAL A 146 12.37 -15.49 -2.03
CA VAL A 146 12.79 -14.47 -3.01
C VAL A 146 14.02 -13.76 -2.43
N LYS A 147 15.20 -14.26 -2.80
CA LYS A 147 16.51 -13.65 -2.50
C LYS A 147 17.00 -12.84 -3.69
#